data_AF-A0A3L7PX50-F1
#
_entry.id   AF-A0A3L7PX50-F1
#
_cell.length_a   1.000
_cell.length_b   1.000
_cell.length_c   1.000
_cell.angle_alpha   90.00
_cell.angle_beta   90.00
_cell.angle_gamma   90.00
#
_symmetry.space_group_name_H-M   'P 1'
#
loop_
_entity.id
_entity.type
_entity.pdbx_description
1 polymer ?
#
loop_
_entity_poly.entity_id
_entity_poly.type
_entity_poly.pdbx_seq_one_letter_code
_entity_poly.pdbx_strand_id
1 'polypeptide(L)'
;MISLIFCLAVPLAVPVAPNYAEHVAPILIKHCVVCHRPEEVAPFSLLTYEDARKRANFIVQITQEGRMPPWKPEPDYNQFHDARVLSDDEKGVLAKWAKIGAPSGELSKAPKPPAFESNWQLGKPDLILEMPAEFTVPAGGNDVYRCFVLPTGLKEDRTVAAIEFEPGNARVVHHALVFLDQRGLARKLDAKDAEPGFATFGGPGFLPTGGLGGWAPGSTPRRLPEGLGRMLAKGSDVVVQMHYHPSGKTEKDKSKLGIYFTPKPAENIVGLLPMLSRDIRITAGEKRYNRHVEFTVPETVRVVAMTPHMHLLGKEMKVRAITPEGREIPLVWVKDWNFNWQDTYMCKEQVEVPAGSKFVMDAWYDNSADNPLNPSTPPKEAVWGEQTTNEMCLCFISIIGKNPKSIAEVRMAALRQMVTPAMLLRILSGN
;
A
#
# COMPACT_ATOMS: atom_id res chain seq x y z
N MET A 1 45.22 -31.26 56.95
CA MET A 1 44.84 -30.24 55.96
C MET A 1 43.42 -30.55 55.49
N ILE A 2 42.43 -29.79 55.97
CA ILE A 2 41.04 -29.89 55.51
C ILE A 2 40.86 -28.79 54.46
N SER A 3 40.70 -29.20 53.20
CA SER A 3 40.49 -28.29 52.07
C SER A 3 39.01 -27.91 52.04
N LEU A 4 38.67 -26.67 52.39
CA LEU A 4 37.34 -26.12 52.23
C LEU A 4 37.13 -25.68 50.78
N ILE A 5 36.29 -26.42 50.06
CA ILE A 5 35.79 -26.02 48.75
C ILE A 5 34.70 -24.97 48.97
N PHE A 6 34.98 -23.72 48.62
CA PHE A 6 33.99 -22.65 48.53
C PHE A 6 33.18 -22.85 47.24
N CYS A 7 31.93 -23.30 47.35
CA CYS A 7 30.95 -23.19 46.27
C CYS A 7 30.55 -21.71 46.12
N LEU A 8 31.01 -21.06 45.05
CA LEU A 8 30.48 -19.78 44.61
C LEU A 8 29.07 -19.99 44.05
N ALA A 9 28.06 -19.62 44.82
CA ALA A 9 26.69 -19.51 44.33
C ALA A 9 26.61 -18.31 43.37
N VAL A 10 26.39 -18.57 42.09
CA VAL A 10 26.03 -17.53 41.12
C VAL A 10 24.60 -17.10 41.43
N PRO A 11 24.34 -15.82 41.77
CA PRO A 11 22.98 -15.36 42.01
C PRO A 11 22.20 -15.47 40.69
N LEU A 12 21.12 -16.25 40.69
CA LEU A 12 20.13 -16.22 39.62
C LEU A 12 19.55 -14.81 39.57
N ALA A 13 19.80 -14.09 38.47
CA ALA A 13 19.15 -12.82 38.20
C ALA A 13 17.63 -13.08 38.14
N VAL A 14 16.88 -12.49 39.07
CA VAL A 14 15.41 -12.53 39.02
C VAL A 14 15.00 -11.80 37.75
N PRO A 15 14.22 -12.42 36.84
CA PRO A 15 13.77 -11.74 35.64
C PRO A 15 12.98 -10.50 36.04
N VAL A 16 13.46 -9.32 35.66
CA VAL A 16 12.77 -8.06 35.94
C VAL A 16 11.42 -8.08 35.24
N ALA A 17 10.34 -7.84 35.97
CA ALA A 17 9.00 -7.79 35.40
C ALA A 17 8.90 -6.64 34.37
N PRO A 18 8.27 -6.85 33.21
CA PRO A 18 8.24 -5.84 32.16
C PRO A 18 7.46 -4.60 32.59
N ASN A 19 7.99 -3.43 32.26
CA ASN A 19 7.40 -2.13 32.53
C ASN A 19 7.25 -1.31 31.25
N TYR A 20 6.46 -0.23 31.30
CA TYR A 20 6.22 0.59 30.13
C TYR A 20 7.51 1.20 29.58
N ALA A 21 8.26 1.93 30.42
CA ALA A 21 9.39 2.73 29.99
C ALA A 21 10.47 1.93 29.25
N GLU A 22 10.89 0.80 29.82
CA GLU A 22 12.05 0.06 29.32
C GLU A 22 11.68 -1.05 28.32
N HIS A 23 10.44 -1.56 28.36
CA HIS A 23 10.07 -2.76 27.61
C HIS A 23 8.93 -2.55 26.61
N VAL A 24 7.89 -1.79 26.96
CA VAL A 24 6.72 -1.61 26.08
C VAL A 24 6.83 -0.41 25.17
N ALA A 25 7.32 0.72 25.68
CA ALA A 25 7.50 1.94 24.90
C ALA A 25 8.39 1.71 23.65
N PRO A 26 9.52 0.97 23.71
CA PRO A 26 10.29 0.63 22.50
C PRO A 26 9.47 -0.14 21.46
N ILE A 27 8.63 -1.10 21.89
CA ILE A 27 7.77 -1.90 21.01
C ILE A 27 6.72 -1.00 20.34
N LEU A 28 6.02 -0.18 21.13
CA LEU A 28 4.98 0.70 20.61
C LEU A 28 5.55 1.78 19.68
N ILE A 29 6.70 2.37 20.02
CA ILE A 29 7.36 3.36 19.17
C ILE A 29 7.74 2.76 17.82
N LYS A 30 8.33 1.56 17.84
CA LYS A 30 8.80 0.87 16.63
C LYS A 30 7.65 0.45 15.71
N HIS A 31 6.56 -0.06 16.28
CA HIS A 31 5.53 -0.76 15.50
C HIS A 31 4.20 -0.04 15.39
N CYS A 32 3.88 0.89 16.29
CA CYS A 32 2.52 1.43 16.44
C CYS A 32 2.45 2.95 16.31
N VAL A 33 3.42 3.69 16.88
CA VAL A 33 3.37 5.16 17.01
C VAL A 33 3.37 5.89 15.67
N VAL A 34 3.88 5.27 14.59
CA VAL A 34 3.82 5.85 13.24
C VAL A 34 2.37 6.16 12.82
N CYS A 35 1.41 5.29 13.15
CA CYS A 35 -0.01 5.50 12.88
C CYS A 35 -0.78 5.99 14.11
N HIS A 36 -0.36 5.60 15.32
CA HIS A 36 -1.01 5.93 16.59
C HIS A 36 -0.43 7.22 17.21
N ARG A 37 -0.52 8.31 16.46
CA ARG A 37 -0.21 9.67 16.91
C ARG A 37 -1.30 10.65 16.45
N PRO A 38 -1.40 11.85 17.04
CA PRO A 38 -2.35 12.86 16.58
C PRO A 38 -2.25 13.10 15.08
N GLU A 39 -3.39 13.36 14.44
CA GLU A 39 -3.53 13.71 13.02
C GLU A 39 -3.19 12.58 12.01
N GLU A 40 -2.79 11.41 12.48
CA GLU A 40 -2.61 10.21 11.66
C GLU A 40 -3.84 9.30 11.61
N VAL A 41 -3.75 8.25 10.79
CA VAL A 41 -4.88 7.36 10.45
C VAL A 41 -5.50 6.61 11.64
N ALA A 42 -4.78 6.41 12.74
CA ALA A 42 -5.32 5.63 13.86
C ALA A 42 -6.23 6.48 14.76
N PRO A 43 -7.32 5.91 15.31
CA PRO A 43 -8.34 6.67 16.05
C PRO A 43 -7.90 7.13 17.45
N PHE A 44 -6.69 6.79 17.88
CA PHE A 44 -6.13 7.20 19.17
C PHE A 44 -4.60 7.18 19.17
N SER A 45 -4.01 7.98 20.06
CA SER A 45 -2.57 8.02 20.27
C SER A 45 -2.07 6.87 21.16
N LEU A 46 -0.82 6.47 20.96
CA LEU A 46 -0.02 5.59 21.82
C LEU A 46 1.32 6.25 22.20
N LEU A 47 1.41 7.58 22.15
CA LEU A 47 2.65 8.32 22.44
C LEU A 47 3.04 8.30 23.93
N THR A 48 2.05 8.20 24.82
CA THR A 48 2.27 8.31 26.27
C THR A 48 1.97 7.02 27.02
N TYR A 49 2.53 6.88 28.22
CA TYR A 49 2.21 5.79 29.14
C TYR A 49 0.71 5.71 29.42
N GLU A 50 0.05 6.84 29.69
CA GLU A 50 -1.38 6.85 29.99
C GLU A 50 -2.23 6.39 28.81
N ASP A 51 -1.81 6.72 27.59
CA ASP A 51 -2.48 6.23 26.38
C ASP A 51 -2.37 4.72 26.22
N ALA A 52 -1.17 4.17 26.43
CA ALA A 52 -0.93 2.73 26.34
C ALA A 52 -1.63 1.97 27.47
N ARG A 53 -1.49 2.43 28.72
CA ARG A 53 -2.03 1.78 29.92
C ARG A 53 -3.55 1.63 29.85
N LYS A 54 -4.26 2.69 29.44
CA LYS A 54 -5.73 2.67 29.28
C LYS A 54 -6.22 1.59 28.29
N ARG A 55 -5.33 1.13 27.41
CA ARG A 55 -5.62 0.19 26.33
C ARG A 55 -4.83 -1.11 26.45
N ALA A 56 -4.18 -1.38 27.57
CA ALA A 56 -3.25 -2.50 27.71
C ALA A 56 -3.87 -3.85 27.29
N ASN A 57 -5.07 -4.17 27.80
CA ASN A 57 -5.77 -5.40 27.44
C ASN A 57 -6.16 -5.45 25.95
N PHE A 58 -6.59 -4.32 25.39
CA PHE A 58 -6.95 -4.22 23.97
C PHE A 58 -5.72 -4.42 23.08
N ILE A 59 -4.59 -3.77 23.41
CA ILE A 59 -3.31 -3.95 22.72
C ILE A 59 -2.91 -5.42 22.71
N VAL A 60 -3.01 -6.12 23.84
CA VAL A 60 -2.71 -7.56 23.90
C VAL A 60 -3.64 -8.35 22.99
N GLN A 61 -4.94 -8.10 23.04
CA GLN A 61 -5.89 -8.81 22.19
C GLN A 61 -5.54 -8.67 20.70
N ILE A 62 -5.42 -7.44 20.19
CA ILE A 62 -5.20 -7.20 18.76
C ILE A 62 -3.83 -7.68 18.26
N THR A 63 -2.81 -7.67 19.12
CA THR A 63 -1.45 -8.11 18.75
C THR A 63 -1.31 -9.63 18.79
N GLN A 64 -2.01 -10.31 19.71
CA GLN A 64 -2.11 -11.77 19.75
C GLN A 64 -2.93 -12.33 18.59
N GLU A 65 -4.01 -11.65 18.20
CA GLU A 65 -4.81 -11.97 17.01
C GLU A 65 -4.06 -11.69 15.68
N GLY A 66 -2.88 -11.05 15.72
CA GLY A 66 -2.12 -10.68 14.52
C GLY A 66 -2.79 -9.59 13.67
N ARG A 67 -3.79 -8.89 14.22
CA ARG A 67 -4.47 -7.78 13.54
C ARG A 67 -3.61 -6.53 13.49
N MET A 68 -2.70 -6.38 14.46
CA MET A 68 -1.80 -5.24 14.59
C MET A 68 -0.37 -5.70 14.94
N PRO A 69 0.65 -5.00 14.42
CA PRO A 69 0.56 -4.06 13.30
C PRO A 69 0.15 -4.78 12.00
N PRO A 70 -0.53 -4.09 11.05
CA PRO A 70 -1.07 -4.74 9.87
C PRO A 70 0.06 -5.13 8.90
N TRP A 71 0.21 -6.42 8.67
CA TRP A 71 1.14 -7.01 7.70
C TRP A 71 0.54 -8.29 7.13
N LYS A 72 0.16 -8.26 5.85
CA LYS A 72 -0.63 -9.32 5.21
C LYS A 72 0.15 -10.35 4.38
N PRO A 73 1.38 -10.11 3.90
CA PRO A 73 2.12 -11.12 3.18
C PRO A 73 2.45 -12.33 4.06
N GLU A 74 2.33 -13.51 3.49
CA GLU A 74 2.77 -14.76 4.12
C GLU A 74 4.28 -14.75 4.36
N PRO A 75 4.75 -14.89 5.63
CA PRO A 75 6.16 -14.70 6.00
C PRO A 75 7.17 -15.56 5.22
N ASP A 76 6.81 -16.81 4.92
CA ASP A 76 7.71 -17.80 4.32
C ASP A 76 7.57 -17.90 2.79
N TYR A 77 6.77 -17.04 2.17
CA TYR A 77 6.59 -17.06 0.72
C TYR A 77 7.62 -16.19 0.00
N ASN A 78 7.78 -14.94 0.43
CA ASN A 78 8.81 -14.03 -0.05
C ASN A 78 9.19 -13.04 1.07
N GLN A 79 10.40 -12.49 1.02
CA GLN A 79 10.89 -11.52 2.00
C GLN A 79 10.73 -10.10 1.49
N PHE A 80 10.29 -9.21 2.37
CA PHE A 80 10.04 -7.81 2.06
C PHE A 80 10.74 -6.90 3.06
N HIS A 81 11.05 -5.69 2.62
CA HIS A 81 11.50 -4.62 3.51
C HIS A 81 10.38 -4.19 4.48
N ASP A 82 10.80 -3.78 5.68
CA ASP A 82 9.94 -3.14 6.68
C ASP A 82 8.74 -4.00 7.11
N ALA A 83 8.95 -5.32 7.20
CA ALA A 83 7.93 -6.23 7.70
C ALA A 83 7.46 -5.79 9.10
N ARG A 84 6.19 -5.36 9.18
CA ARG A 84 5.56 -4.93 10.42
C ARG A 84 5.02 -6.14 11.15
N VAL A 85 5.89 -6.86 11.82
CA VAL A 85 5.54 -8.06 12.59
C VAL A 85 6.11 -7.95 14.00
N LEU A 86 5.29 -8.34 14.98
CA LEU A 86 5.73 -8.49 16.37
C LEU A 86 6.30 -9.89 16.56
N SER A 87 7.48 -9.99 17.17
CA SER A 87 8.01 -11.29 17.60
C SER A 87 7.17 -11.88 18.73
N ASP A 88 7.25 -13.20 18.93
CA ASP A 88 6.57 -13.86 20.05
C ASP A 88 7.04 -13.34 21.41
N ASP A 89 8.31 -12.92 21.51
CA ASP A 89 8.86 -12.26 22.68
C ASP A 89 8.23 -10.87 22.90
N GLU A 90 8.13 -10.05 21.85
CA GLU A 90 7.49 -8.73 21.93
C GLU A 90 6.01 -8.88 22.35
N LYS A 91 5.28 -9.82 21.76
CA LYS A 91 3.89 -10.16 22.17
C LYS A 91 3.82 -10.65 23.62
N GLY A 92 4.80 -11.45 24.04
CA GLY A 92 4.92 -11.96 25.41
C GLY A 92 5.18 -10.86 26.42
N VAL A 93 6.00 -9.86 26.07
CA VAL A 93 6.25 -8.65 26.89
C VAL A 93 4.96 -7.86 27.08
N LEU A 94 4.22 -7.57 26.00
CA LEU A 94 2.94 -6.85 26.07
C LEU A 94 1.93 -7.59 26.95
N ALA A 95 1.80 -8.91 26.76
CA ALA A 95 0.87 -9.74 27.54
C ALA A 95 1.22 -9.77 29.04
N LYS A 96 2.50 -9.96 29.37
CA LYS A 96 2.95 -9.96 30.78
C LYS A 96 2.76 -8.60 31.43
N TRP A 97 3.14 -7.52 30.73
CA TRP A 97 2.97 -6.15 31.23
C TRP A 97 1.51 -5.82 31.55
N ALA A 98 0.58 -6.11 30.63
CA ALA A 98 -0.85 -5.90 30.87
C ALA A 98 -1.35 -6.73 32.06
N LYS A 99 -0.95 -8.01 32.15
CA LYS A 99 -1.36 -8.94 33.21
C LYS A 99 -0.97 -8.47 34.61
N ILE A 100 0.19 -7.82 34.77
CA ILE A 100 0.66 -7.32 36.07
C ILE A 100 0.19 -5.89 36.38
N GLY A 101 -0.84 -5.40 35.69
CA GLY A 101 -1.43 -4.09 35.94
C GLY A 101 -0.77 -2.93 35.18
N ALA A 102 -0.01 -3.23 34.12
CA ALA A 102 0.63 -2.27 33.24
C ALA A 102 1.52 -1.24 33.98
N PRO A 103 2.53 -1.67 34.76
CA PRO A 103 3.39 -0.76 35.52
C PRO A 103 4.17 0.19 34.61
N SER A 104 4.31 1.45 35.03
CA SER A 104 5.00 2.49 34.26
C SER A 104 6.51 2.26 34.15
N GLY A 105 7.13 1.74 35.22
CA GLY A 105 8.57 1.85 35.40
C GLY A 105 8.98 3.31 35.62
N GLU A 106 10.26 3.59 35.42
CA GLU A 106 10.81 4.95 35.52
C GLU A 106 10.62 5.69 34.18
N LEU A 107 9.60 6.55 34.07
CA LEU A 107 9.23 7.18 32.79
C LEU A 107 10.33 8.05 32.17
N SER A 108 11.29 8.54 32.96
CA SER A 108 12.49 9.25 32.46
C SER A 108 13.41 8.36 31.62
N LYS A 109 13.34 7.03 31.80
CA LYS A 109 14.07 6.02 31.01
C LYS A 109 13.32 5.60 29.76
N ALA A 110 12.08 6.03 29.58
CA ALA A 110 11.33 5.72 28.38
C ALA A 110 12.03 6.35 27.15
N PRO A 111 12.19 5.60 26.05
CA PRO A 111 12.66 6.19 24.80
C PRO A 111 11.72 7.34 24.41
N LYS A 112 12.31 8.46 23.98
CA LYS A 112 11.53 9.54 23.41
C LYS A 112 10.95 9.08 22.07
N PRO A 113 9.64 9.24 21.81
CA PRO A 113 9.10 9.06 20.47
C PRO A 113 9.86 9.93 19.45
N PRO A 114 9.95 9.50 18.18
CA PRO A 114 10.55 10.32 17.13
C PRO A 114 9.90 11.70 17.09
N ALA A 115 10.71 12.74 16.90
CA ALA A 115 10.17 14.07 16.60
C ALA A 115 9.57 14.04 15.19
N PHE A 116 8.27 14.28 15.08
CA PHE A 116 7.60 14.45 13.80
C PHE A 116 7.67 15.93 13.45
N GLU A 117 8.81 16.36 12.90
CA GLU A 117 9.10 17.76 12.57
C GLU A 117 8.27 18.29 11.37
N SER A 118 7.54 17.38 10.71
CA SER A 118 6.82 17.62 9.48
C SER A 118 5.69 16.59 9.38
N ASN A 119 4.57 16.98 8.77
CA ASN A 119 3.52 16.04 8.35
C ASN A 119 4.05 15.01 7.33
N TRP A 120 5.18 15.32 6.69
CA TRP A 120 5.91 14.42 5.80
C TRP A 120 6.83 13.47 6.57
N GLN A 121 6.50 12.17 6.56
CA GLN A 121 7.21 11.08 7.22
C GLN A 121 8.63 10.86 6.67
N LEU A 122 8.87 11.15 5.38
CA LEU A 122 10.20 11.06 4.76
C LEU A 122 11.03 12.35 4.89
N GLY A 123 10.59 13.29 5.72
CA GLY A 123 11.15 14.64 5.82
C GLY A 123 10.63 15.55 4.70
N LYS A 124 11.18 16.77 4.59
CA LYS A 124 10.72 17.76 3.59
C LYS A 124 10.86 17.24 2.14
N PRO A 125 9.79 17.24 1.32
CA PRO A 125 9.88 16.89 -0.11
C PRO A 125 10.72 17.87 -0.92
N ASP A 126 11.32 17.38 -2.01
CA ASP A 126 12.07 18.21 -2.97
C ASP A 126 11.12 19.04 -3.85
N LEU A 127 9.94 18.49 -4.13
CA LEU A 127 8.87 19.15 -4.86
C LEU A 127 7.53 18.81 -4.19
N ILE A 128 6.75 19.83 -3.87
CA ILE A 128 5.38 19.67 -3.36
C ILE A 128 4.42 20.11 -4.47
N LEU A 129 3.52 19.23 -4.85
CA LEU A 129 2.43 19.51 -5.78
C LEU A 129 1.12 19.54 -5.00
N GLU A 130 0.29 20.55 -5.23
CA GLU A 130 -0.99 20.74 -4.53
C GLU A 130 -2.12 20.80 -5.54
N MET A 131 -3.28 20.26 -5.17
CA MET A 131 -4.50 20.42 -5.97
C MET A 131 -4.74 21.90 -6.33
N PRO A 132 -4.99 22.22 -7.61
CA PRO A 132 -5.06 23.62 -8.06
C PRO A 132 -6.24 24.38 -7.44
N ALA A 133 -7.31 23.66 -7.08
CA ALA A 133 -8.45 24.19 -6.35
C ALA A 133 -9.00 23.14 -5.37
N GLU A 134 -9.75 23.62 -4.37
CA GLU A 134 -10.47 22.76 -3.43
C GLU A 134 -11.62 22.05 -4.15
N PHE A 135 -11.80 20.76 -3.87
CA PHE A 135 -12.92 19.99 -4.39
C PHE A 135 -13.97 19.78 -3.29
N THR A 136 -15.25 19.96 -3.64
CA THR A 136 -16.37 19.71 -2.73
C THR A 136 -16.87 18.28 -2.91
N VAL A 137 -16.67 17.45 -1.89
CA VAL A 137 -17.19 16.08 -1.85
C VAL A 137 -18.64 16.12 -1.37
N PRO A 138 -19.59 15.49 -2.08
CA PRO A 138 -20.98 15.47 -1.68
C PRO A 138 -21.18 14.73 -0.36
N ALA A 139 -22.28 15.05 0.34
CA ALA A 139 -22.58 14.42 1.63
C ALA A 139 -22.89 12.92 1.54
N GLY A 140 -23.42 12.46 0.43
CA GLY A 140 -23.78 11.07 0.20
C GLY A 140 -23.90 10.76 -1.29
N GLY A 141 -24.30 9.53 -1.58
CA GLY A 141 -24.36 9.00 -2.94
C GLY A 141 -23.21 8.04 -3.21
N ASN A 142 -22.94 7.81 -4.49
CA ASN A 142 -21.87 6.91 -4.91
C ASN A 142 -20.50 7.53 -4.65
N ASP A 143 -19.49 6.66 -4.61
CA ASP A 143 -18.08 7.02 -4.66
C ASP A 143 -17.78 7.96 -5.84
N VAL A 144 -16.92 8.96 -5.62
CA VAL A 144 -16.55 9.96 -6.63
C VAL A 144 -15.11 9.72 -7.10
N TYR A 145 -14.93 9.58 -8.41
CA TYR A 145 -13.63 9.40 -9.05
C TYR A 145 -13.28 10.61 -9.90
N ARG A 146 -12.16 11.26 -9.57
CA ARG A 146 -11.77 12.50 -10.23
C ARG A 146 -10.27 12.64 -10.37
N CYS A 147 -9.80 13.08 -11.52
CA CYS A 147 -8.40 13.38 -11.76
C CYS A 147 -8.10 14.86 -11.57
N PHE A 148 -7.04 15.17 -10.85
CA PHE A 148 -6.50 16.51 -10.70
C PHE A 148 -5.15 16.62 -11.42
N VAL A 149 -4.98 17.66 -12.23
CA VAL A 149 -3.76 17.88 -13.02
C VAL A 149 -2.81 18.79 -12.25
N LEU A 150 -1.61 18.28 -11.95
CA LEU A 150 -0.60 18.96 -11.16
C LEU A 150 0.66 19.21 -12.02
N PRO A 151 0.85 20.42 -12.55
CA PRO A 151 2.03 20.75 -13.35
C PRO A 151 3.31 20.67 -12.52
N THR A 152 4.31 19.93 -12.99
CA THR A 152 5.56 19.75 -12.22
C THR A 152 6.48 20.97 -12.31
N GLY A 153 6.39 21.75 -13.38
CA GLY A 153 7.30 22.87 -13.66
C GLY A 153 8.75 22.47 -13.96
N LEU A 154 9.05 21.16 -14.04
CA LEU A 154 10.41 20.65 -14.23
C LEU A 154 11.04 21.13 -15.54
N LYS A 155 12.30 21.59 -15.44
CA LYS A 155 13.10 22.08 -16.58
C LYS A 155 13.99 20.99 -17.18
N GLU A 156 14.25 19.93 -16.43
CA GLU A 156 15.07 18.79 -16.81
C GLU A 156 14.43 17.50 -16.31
N ASP A 157 14.84 16.37 -16.89
CA ASP A 157 14.38 15.05 -16.47
C ASP A 157 14.94 14.71 -15.09
N ARG A 158 14.11 14.14 -14.22
CA ARG A 158 14.50 13.73 -12.88
C ARG A 158 14.03 12.31 -12.61
N THR A 159 14.72 11.63 -11.69
CA THR A 159 14.31 10.32 -11.19
C THR A 159 13.77 10.45 -9.77
N VAL A 160 12.59 9.89 -9.54
CA VAL A 160 11.84 9.96 -8.28
C VAL A 160 12.17 8.72 -7.44
N ALA A 161 12.63 8.94 -6.22
CA ALA A 161 12.93 7.91 -5.23
C ALA A 161 11.69 7.53 -4.41
N ALA A 162 10.82 8.49 -4.10
CA ALA A 162 9.60 8.27 -3.35
C ALA A 162 8.53 9.29 -3.72
N ILE A 163 7.28 8.93 -3.45
CA ILE A 163 6.18 9.87 -3.27
C ILE A 163 5.62 9.72 -1.87
N GLU A 164 5.10 10.81 -1.33
CA GLU A 164 4.30 10.84 -0.13
C GLU A 164 3.05 11.66 -0.42
N PHE A 165 1.89 11.19 0.01
CA PHE A 165 0.62 11.84 -0.26
C PHE A 165 0.01 12.30 1.08
N GLU A 166 -0.29 13.59 1.15
CA GLU A 166 -0.91 14.23 2.31
C GLU A 166 -2.38 14.53 1.95
N PRO A 167 -3.35 13.72 2.43
CA PRO A 167 -4.76 13.99 2.18
C PRO A 167 -5.17 15.31 2.83
N GLY A 168 -5.82 16.20 2.09
CA GLY A 168 -6.38 17.43 2.65
C GLY A 168 -7.56 17.13 3.60
N ASN A 169 -8.25 16.02 3.37
CA ASN A 169 -9.30 15.50 4.23
C ASN A 169 -9.35 13.97 4.24
N ALA A 170 -8.67 13.38 5.23
CA ALA A 170 -8.61 11.92 5.42
C ALA A 170 -9.96 11.26 5.71
N ARG A 171 -11.04 12.02 5.97
CA ARG A 171 -12.39 11.47 6.18
C ARG A 171 -13.06 11.03 4.88
N VAL A 172 -12.67 11.62 3.75
CA VAL A 172 -13.30 11.39 2.44
C VAL A 172 -12.35 10.86 1.39
N VAL A 173 -11.04 11.11 1.50
CA VAL A 173 -10.07 10.54 0.56
C VAL A 173 -9.85 9.06 0.86
N HIS A 174 -10.35 8.18 -0.01
CA HIS A 174 -10.23 6.73 0.15
C HIS A 174 -8.96 6.17 -0.48
N HIS A 175 -8.55 6.65 -1.66
CA HIS A 175 -7.21 6.41 -2.21
C HIS A 175 -6.86 7.43 -3.30
N ALA A 176 -5.57 7.49 -3.63
CA ALA A 176 -5.01 8.30 -4.72
C ALA A 176 -4.11 7.45 -5.62
N LEU A 177 -4.26 7.57 -6.94
CA LEU A 177 -3.35 6.97 -7.93
C LEU A 177 -2.61 8.07 -8.69
N VAL A 178 -1.30 7.93 -8.84
CA VAL A 178 -0.42 8.97 -9.39
C VAL A 178 0.11 8.58 -10.75
N PHE A 179 -0.47 9.17 -11.80
CA PHE A 179 -0.12 8.97 -13.19
C PHE A 179 0.75 10.10 -13.73
N LEU A 180 1.43 9.84 -14.85
CA LEU A 180 2.21 10.84 -15.58
C LEU A 180 1.60 11.11 -16.96
N ASP A 181 1.61 12.38 -17.35
CA ASP A 181 1.22 12.84 -18.68
C ASP A 181 2.24 13.82 -19.26
N GLN A 182 2.93 13.40 -20.32
CA GLN A 182 3.85 14.24 -21.09
C GLN A 182 3.21 14.86 -22.34
N ARG A 183 1.96 14.51 -22.64
CA ARG A 183 1.28 14.89 -23.89
C ARG A 183 0.23 15.97 -23.68
N GLY A 184 -0.01 16.39 -22.43
CA GLY A 184 -1.01 17.39 -22.06
C GLY A 184 -2.45 16.95 -22.39
N LEU A 185 -2.71 15.64 -22.38
CA LEU A 185 -4.06 15.09 -22.55
C LEU A 185 -4.92 15.37 -21.32
N ALA A 186 -4.36 15.25 -20.12
CA ALA A 186 -5.08 15.49 -18.87
C ALA A 186 -5.57 16.93 -18.79
N ARG A 187 -4.75 17.93 -19.16
CA ARG A 187 -5.16 19.34 -19.26
C ARG A 187 -6.33 19.55 -20.23
N LYS A 188 -6.37 18.78 -21.33
CA LYS A 188 -7.48 18.86 -22.31
C LYS A 188 -8.78 18.26 -21.79
N LEU A 189 -8.70 17.27 -20.89
CA LEU A 189 -9.86 16.69 -20.21
C LEU A 189 -10.36 17.63 -19.11
N ASP A 190 -9.45 18.13 -18.28
CA ASP A 190 -9.69 19.11 -17.24
C ASP A 190 -10.38 20.37 -17.79
N ALA A 191 -9.88 20.95 -18.88
CA ALA A 191 -10.47 22.14 -19.51
C ALA A 191 -11.89 21.96 -20.07
N LYS A 192 -12.42 20.72 -20.15
CA LYS A 192 -13.79 20.43 -20.59
C LYS A 192 -14.77 20.25 -19.44
N ASP A 193 -14.27 20.09 -18.22
CA ASP A 193 -15.07 19.89 -17.02
C ASP A 193 -15.18 21.24 -16.29
N ALA A 194 -16.37 21.55 -15.77
CA ALA A 194 -16.64 22.83 -15.10
C ALA A 194 -16.18 22.82 -13.64
N GLU A 195 -16.06 21.65 -13.04
CA GLU A 195 -15.60 21.45 -11.66
C GLU A 195 -14.05 21.33 -11.65
N PRO A 196 -13.36 21.52 -10.50
CA PRO A 196 -11.91 21.36 -10.42
C PRO A 196 -11.42 19.95 -10.79
N GLY A 197 -10.60 19.75 -11.81
CA GLY A 197 -10.19 18.41 -12.27
C GLY A 197 -11.13 17.88 -13.35
N PHE A 198 -11.17 16.56 -13.56
CA PHE A 198 -12.16 15.93 -14.45
C PHE A 198 -12.63 14.58 -13.92
N ALA A 199 -13.92 14.29 -14.10
CA ALA A 199 -14.48 12.99 -13.73
C ALA A 199 -13.84 11.87 -14.56
N THR A 200 -13.54 10.74 -13.94
CA THR A 200 -12.92 9.61 -14.62
C THR A 200 -13.40 8.28 -14.04
N PHE A 201 -13.20 7.19 -14.80
CA PHE A 201 -13.48 5.84 -14.36
C PHE A 201 -12.54 4.84 -15.04
N GLY A 202 -12.03 3.87 -14.30
CA GLY A 202 -11.19 2.78 -14.80
C GLY A 202 -9.73 3.18 -15.08
N GLY A 203 -9.27 4.30 -14.51
CA GLY A 203 -7.97 4.93 -14.76
C GLY A 203 -8.10 6.44 -15.03
N PRO A 204 -7.08 7.10 -15.63
CA PRO A 204 -7.09 8.57 -15.80
C PRO A 204 -7.79 9.05 -17.10
N GLY A 205 -8.55 8.19 -17.79
CA GLY A 205 -9.21 8.55 -19.07
C GLY A 205 -8.27 8.66 -20.29
N PHE A 206 -6.99 8.30 -20.13
CA PHE A 206 -6.02 8.19 -21.22
C PHE A 206 -4.96 7.14 -20.87
N LEU A 207 -4.14 6.72 -21.84
CA LEU A 207 -3.02 5.82 -21.57
C LEU A 207 -1.85 6.62 -20.94
N PRO A 208 -1.55 6.52 -19.63
CA PRO A 208 -0.52 7.36 -19.02
C PRO A 208 0.88 6.99 -19.49
N THR A 209 1.76 7.99 -19.61
CA THR A 209 3.17 7.81 -20.02
C THR A 209 4.03 7.18 -18.93
N GLY A 210 3.51 7.12 -17.69
CA GLY A 210 4.13 6.46 -16.54
C GLY A 210 3.25 6.59 -15.30
N GLY A 211 3.78 6.19 -14.15
CA GLY A 211 3.11 6.37 -12.87
C GLY A 211 4.09 6.35 -11.71
N LEU A 212 3.80 7.13 -10.67
CA LEU A 212 4.65 7.25 -9.49
C LEU A 212 4.19 6.35 -8.33
N GLY A 213 3.02 5.72 -8.45
CA GLY A 213 2.47 4.79 -7.46
C GLY A 213 1.06 5.17 -7.08
N GLY A 214 0.67 4.81 -5.86
CA GLY A 214 -0.60 5.20 -5.26
C GLY A 214 -0.48 5.27 -3.75
N TRP A 215 -1.53 5.75 -3.12
CA TRP A 215 -1.68 5.87 -1.68
C TRP A 215 -3.08 5.42 -1.28
N ALA A 216 -3.18 4.71 -0.16
CA ALA A 216 -4.41 4.44 0.55
C ALA A 216 -4.17 4.64 2.06
N PRO A 217 -5.20 4.87 2.88
CA PRO A 217 -5.07 4.96 4.32
C PRO A 217 -4.24 3.81 4.92
N GLY A 218 -3.25 4.15 5.74
CA GLY A 218 -2.31 3.18 6.32
C GLY A 218 -1.07 2.87 5.46
N SER A 219 -1.00 3.34 4.21
CA SER A 219 0.23 3.28 3.40
C SER A 219 1.36 4.07 4.06
N THR A 220 2.53 3.46 4.20
CA THR A 220 3.73 4.13 4.72
C THR A 220 4.63 4.53 3.54
N PRO A 221 5.02 5.80 3.39
CA PRO A 221 5.87 6.25 2.29
C PRO A 221 7.26 5.64 2.42
N ARG A 222 7.87 5.28 1.28
CA ARG A 222 9.17 4.62 1.25
C ARG A 222 9.99 5.06 0.06
N ARG A 223 11.29 5.26 0.29
CA ARG A 223 12.27 5.48 -0.78
C ARG A 223 12.59 4.14 -1.44
N LEU A 224 12.69 4.17 -2.76
CA LEU A 224 13.29 3.10 -3.52
C LEU A 224 14.76 2.92 -3.08
N PRO A 225 15.29 1.68 -3.06
CA PRO A 225 16.71 1.41 -2.83
C PRO A 225 17.65 2.25 -3.71
N GLU A 226 18.89 2.43 -3.26
CA GLU A 226 19.91 3.16 -4.02
C GLU A 226 20.06 2.59 -5.44
N GLY A 227 20.24 3.48 -6.42
CA GLY A 227 20.36 3.12 -7.84
C GLY A 227 19.02 2.92 -8.56
N LEU A 228 17.89 2.88 -7.83
CA LEU A 228 16.55 2.79 -8.42
C LEU A 228 15.84 4.15 -8.43
N GLY A 229 14.99 4.36 -9.43
CA GLY A 229 14.11 5.53 -9.48
C GLY A 229 13.01 5.39 -10.53
N ARG A 230 11.96 6.20 -10.39
CA ARG A 230 10.91 6.31 -11.42
C ARG A 230 11.18 7.54 -12.29
N MET A 231 11.07 7.41 -13.60
CA MET A 231 11.32 8.53 -14.50
C MET A 231 10.22 9.58 -14.39
N LEU A 232 10.61 10.85 -14.22
CA LEU A 232 9.75 12.02 -14.35
C LEU A 232 10.41 13.00 -15.30
N ALA A 233 9.98 12.98 -16.57
CA ALA A 233 10.59 13.83 -17.59
C ALA A 233 10.19 15.30 -17.41
N LYS A 234 11.02 16.21 -17.92
CA LYS A 234 10.77 17.64 -17.97
C LYS A 234 9.42 17.95 -18.61
N GLY A 235 8.74 18.96 -18.08
CA GLY A 235 7.43 19.38 -18.58
C GLY A 235 6.28 18.39 -18.40
N SER A 236 6.48 17.24 -17.73
CA SER A 236 5.39 16.31 -17.42
C SER A 236 4.39 16.96 -16.45
N ASP A 237 3.12 16.63 -16.60
CA ASP A 237 2.12 16.78 -15.54
C ASP A 237 2.07 15.51 -14.71
N VAL A 238 1.89 15.67 -13.39
CA VAL A 238 1.45 14.61 -12.51
C VAL A 238 -0.06 14.66 -12.44
N VAL A 239 -0.73 13.53 -12.67
CA VAL A 239 -2.20 13.43 -12.66
C VAL A 239 -2.59 12.53 -11.50
N VAL A 240 -3.24 13.10 -10.50
CA VAL A 240 -3.69 12.38 -9.31
C VAL A 240 -5.15 12.01 -9.49
N GLN A 241 -5.45 10.73 -9.69
CA GLN A 241 -6.81 10.22 -9.62
C GLN A 241 -7.17 10.01 -8.15
N MET A 242 -8.13 10.78 -7.67
CA MET A 242 -8.71 10.63 -6.35
C MET A 242 -9.96 9.78 -6.40
N HIS A 243 -10.06 8.84 -5.46
CA HIS A 243 -11.30 8.18 -5.10
C HIS A 243 -11.78 8.74 -3.76
N TYR A 244 -12.93 9.42 -3.78
CA TYR A 244 -13.61 9.90 -2.59
C TYR A 244 -14.76 9.01 -2.17
N HIS A 245 -14.83 8.69 -0.88
CA HIS A 245 -15.98 8.05 -0.25
C HIS A 245 -16.75 9.08 0.60
N PRO A 246 -18.01 9.40 0.27
CA PRO A 246 -18.81 10.36 1.04
C PRO A 246 -18.94 10.01 2.53
N SER A 247 -18.78 11.00 3.41
CA SER A 247 -18.74 10.78 4.87
C SER A 247 -20.11 10.90 5.59
N GLY A 248 -21.19 11.18 4.84
CA GLY A 248 -22.49 11.60 5.39
C GLY A 248 -22.64 13.12 5.56
N LYS A 249 -21.58 13.90 5.27
CA LYS A 249 -21.58 15.37 5.31
C LYS A 249 -20.89 15.93 4.08
N THR A 250 -21.28 17.11 3.64
CA THR A 250 -20.53 17.83 2.59
C THR A 250 -19.16 18.19 3.16
N GLU A 251 -18.13 17.76 2.48
CA GLU A 251 -16.74 17.86 2.91
C GLU A 251 -15.93 18.53 1.80
N LYS A 252 -14.76 19.03 2.16
CA LYS A 252 -13.83 19.70 1.25
C LYS A 252 -12.49 19.01 1.31
N ASP A 253 -11.82 18.91 0.16
CA ASP A 253 -10.48 18.36 0.06
C ASP A 253 -9.57 19.23 -0.80
N LYS A 254 -8.33 19.35 -0.37
CA LYS A 254 -7.24 20.01 -1.11
C LYS A 254 -5.92 19.32 -0.79
N SER A 255 -5.81 18.09 -1.30
CA SER A 255 -4.68 17.21 -1.04
C SER A 255 -3.38 17.66 -1.70
N LYS A 256 -2.25 17.18 -1.17
CA LYS A 256 -0.89 17.46 -1.64
C LYS A 256 -0.11 16.16 -1.92
N LEU A 257 0.85 16.26 -2.81
CA LEU A 257 1.80 15.21 -3.15
C LEU A 257 3.23 15.73 -2.99
N GLY A 258 3.96 15.15 -2.05
CA GLY A 258 5.40 15.29 -1.90
C GLY A 258 6.13 14.34 -2.85
N ILE A 259 7.09 14.89 -3.60
CA ILE A 259 7.97 14.14 -4.50
C ILE A 259 9.39 14.27 -3.98
N TYR A 260 10.06 13.12 -3.85
CA TYR A 260 11.45 13.03 -3.43
C TYR A 260 12.28 12.50 -4.59
N PHE A 261 13.24 13.29 -5.04
CA PHE A 261 14.14 12.89 -6.11
C PHE A 261 15.27 11.99 -5.58
N THR A 262 15.86 11.22 -6.48
CA THR A 262 17.14 10.57 -6.20
C THR A 262 18.25 11.66 -6.20
N PRO A 263 19.28 11.53 -5.36
CA PRO A 263 20.39 12.50 -5.31
C PRO A 263 21.21 12.57 -6.62
N LYS A 264 21.32 11.43 -7.31
CA LYS A 264 21.95 11.24 -8.62
C LYS A 264 20.96 10.52 -9.54
N PRO A 265 21.01 10.69 -10.87
CA PRO A 265 20.15 9.94 -11.79
C PRO A 265 20.18 8.45 -11.49
N ALA A 266 19.00 7.81 -11.43
CA ALA A 266 18.91 6.38 -11.15
C ALA A 266 19.57 5.55 -12.27
N GLU A 267 20.29 4.51 -11.87
CA GLU A 267 20.89 3.53 -12.79
C GLU A 267 19.81 2.66 -13.45
N ASN A 268 18.74 2.37 -12.70
CA ASN A 268 17.66 1.52 -13.13
C ASN A 268 16.31 2.22 -12.95
N ILE A 269 15.54 2.31 -14.04
CA ILE A 269 14.19 2.85 -14.00
C ILE A 269 13.20 1.77 -13.59
N VAL A 270 12.39 2.07 -12.57
CA VAL A 270 11.30 1.22 -12.11
C VAL A 270 10.03 1.56 -12.86
N GLY A 271 9.45 0.55 -13.52
CA GLY A 271 8.18 0.62 -14.22
C GLY A 271 7.06 -0.08 -13.45
N LEU A 272 5.82 0.30 -13.73
CA LEU A 272 4.64 -0.37 -13.17
C LEU A 272 3.98 -1.26 -14.23
N LEU A 273 3.82 -2.53 -13.91
CA LEU A 273 3.16 -3.55 -14.71
C LEU A 273 1.85 -3.97 -14.02
N PRO A 274 0.69 -3.51 -14.49
CA PRO A 274 -0.59 -3.88 -13.89
C PRO A 274 -1.00 -5.28 -14.35
N MET A 275 -1.09 -6.25 -13.42
CA MET A 275 -1.84 -7.48 -13.63
C MET A 275 -3.30 -7.23 -13.28
N LEU A 276 -4.21 -7.46 -14.23
CA LEU A 276 -5.62 -7.15 -14.00
C LEU A 276 -6.57 -8.10 -14.72
N SER A 277 -7.77 -8.23 -14.18
CA SER A 277 -8.92 -8.72 -14.91
C SER A 277 -10.15 -7.87 -14.66
N ARG A 278 -10.84 -7.49 -15.75
CA ARG A 278 -12.17 -6.86 -15.69
C ARG A 278 -13.31 -7.85 -15.90
N ASP A 279 -12.99 -9.12 -16.11
CA ASP A 279 -13.95 -10.20 -16.31
C ASP A 279 -14.25 -10.86 -14.95
N ILE A 280 -14.87 -10.08 -14.06
CA ILE A 280 -15.32 -10.55 -12.75
C ILE A 280 -16.84 -10.57 -12.76
N ARG A 281 -17.40 -11.72 -12.41
CA ARG A 281 -18.83 -11.91 -12.18
C ARG A 281 -19.01 -12.98 -11.10
N ILE A 282 -19.33 -12.54 -9.89
CA ILE A 282 -19.44 -13.37 -8.70
C ILE A 282 -20.91 -13.51 -8.35
N THR A 283 -21.46 -14.70 -8.53
CA THR A 283 -22.86 -15.00 -8.23
C THR A 283 -23.18 -14.69 -6.76
N ALA A 284 -24.39 -14.21 -6.49
CA ALA A 284 -24.88 -14.03 -5.12
C ALA A 284 -24.81 -15.35 -4.35
N GLY A 285 -24.27 -15.32 -3.12
CA GLY A 285 -24.16 -16.51 -2.27
C GLY A 285 -22.90 -17.35 -2.47
N GLU A 286 -22.10 -17.07 -3.50
CA GLU A 286 -20.87 -17.80 -3.78
C GLU A 286 -19.83 -17.60 -2.67
N LYS A 287 -19.44 -18.70 -2.00
CA LYS A 287 -18.54 -18.66 -0.84
C LYS A 287 -17.07 -18.58 -1.22
N ARG A 288 -16.69 -19.08 -2.41
CA ARG A 288 -15.30 -19.10 -2.85
C ARG A 288 -15.20 -19.04 -4.38
N TYR A 289 -15.33 -17.84 -4.91
CA TYR A 289 -15.04 -17.56 -6.32
C TYR A 289 -13.55 -17.32 -6.52
N ASN A 290 -12.94 -17.92 -7.54
CA ASN A 290 -11.56 -17.63 -7.94
C ASN A 290 -11.54 -16.91 -9.29
N ARG A 291 -10.75 -15.84 -9.38
CA ARG A 291 -10.34 -15.25 -10.64
C ARG A 291 -8.85 -15.52 -10.88
N HIS A 292 -8.58 -16.25 -11.95
CA HIS A 292 -7.24 -16.54 -12.44
C HIS A 292 -6.83 -15.58 -13.56
N VAL A 293 -5.62 -15.05 -13.49
CA VAL A 293 -5.02 -14.17 -14.49
C VAL A 293 -3.59 -14.59 -14.74
N GLU A 294 -3.22 -14.79 -16.00
CA GLU A 294 -1.84 -15.04 -16.38
C GLU A 294 -1.43 -14.26 -17.64
N PHE A 295 -0.14 -13.98 -17.76
CA PHE A 295 0.47 -13.54 -19.02
C PHE A 295 1.94 -13.95 -19.05
N THR A 296 2.46 -14.17 -20.25
CA THR A 296 3.87 -14.51 -20.49
C THR A 296 4.70 -13.24 -20.62
N VAL A 297 5.82 -13.18 -19.88
CA VAL A 297 6.78 -12.07 -19.98
C VAL A 297 7.71 -12.28 -21.19
N PRO A 298 7.85 -11.31 -22.10
CA PRO A 298 8.62 -11.49 -23.33
C PRO A 298 10.15 -11.47 -23.11
N GLU A 299 10.61 -10.95 -21.98
CA GLU A 299 12.02 -10.81 -21.64
C GLU A 299 12.23 -10.97 -20.13
N THR A 300 13.50 -11.14 -19.72
CA THR A 300 13.83 -11.22 -18.29
C THR A 300 13.60 -9.87 -17.62
N VAL A 301 12.90 -9.88 -16.49
CA VAL A 301 12.64 -8.70 -15.66
C VAL A 301 13.03 -8.97 -14.21
N ARG A 302 13.33 -7.91 -13.45
CA ARG A 302 13.47 -7.99 -12.00
C ARG A 302 12.26 -7.36 -11.33
N VAL A 303 11.63 -8.10 -10.43
CA VAL A 303 10.49 -7.62 -9.63
C VAL A 303 11.01 -6.92 -8.39
N VAL A 304 10.55 -5.68 -8.21
CA VAL A 304 10.97 -4.78 -7.13
C VAL A 304 9.92 -4.73 -6.02
N ALA A 305 8.63 -4.67 -6.36
CA ALA A 305 7.55 -4.59 -5.39
C ALA A 305 6.22 -5.06 -5.99
N MET A 306 5.28 -5.42 -5.12
CA MET A 306 3.91 -5.78 -5.52
C MET A 306 2.88 -5.04 -4.66
N THR A 307 1.81 -4.59 -5.30
CA THR A 307 0.65 -3.95 -4.65
C THR A 307 -0.62 -4.73 -5.01
N PRO A 308 -0.98 -5.78 -4.23
CA PRO A 308 -2.26 -6.49 -4.37
C PRO A 308 -3.46 -5.56 -4.11
N HIS A 309 -4.57 -5.74 -4.84
CA HIS A 309 -5.77 -4.93 -4.70
C HIS A 309 -7.06 -5.69 -5.10
N MET A 310 -8.03 -5.72 -4.17
CA MET A 310 -9.40 -6.23 -4.30
C MET A 310 -10.35 -5.39 -3.43
N HIS A 311 -11.66 -5.50 -3.61
CA HIS A 311 -12.62 -4.80 -2.76
C HIS A 311 -13.09 -5.68 -1.58
N LEU A 312 -14.32 -5.46 -1.12
CA LEU A 312 -14.88 -5.97 0.15
C LEU A 312 -15.10 -7.49 0.19
N LEU A 313 -15.31 -8.12 -0.97
CA LEU A 313 -15.51 -9.56 -1.09
C LEU A 313 -14.19 -10.31 -1.18
N GLY A 314 -13.07 -9.63 -1.48
CA GLY A 314 -11.74 -10.25 -1.53
C GLY A 314 -11.36 -10.96 -0.23
N LYS A 315 -10.72 -12.12 -0.35
CA LYS A 315 -10.27 -12.95 0.79
C LYS A 315 -8.81 -13.36 0.69
N GLU A 316 -8.35 -13.70 -0.51
CA GLU A 316 -6.98 -14.19 -0.72
C GLU A 316 -6.46 -13.74 -2.09
N MET A 317 -5.18 -13.40 -2.17
CA MET A 317 -4.50 -13.20 -3.45
C MET A 317 -3.12 -13.85 -3.42
N LYS A 318 -2.83 -14.68 -4.43
CA LYS A 318 -1.52 -15.29 -4.63
C LYS A 318 -0.98 -14.90 -6.01
N VAL A 319 0.17 -14.24 -6.02
CA VAL A 319 0.90 -13.84 -7.22
C VAL A 319 2.25 -14.53 -7.24
N ARG A 320 2.59 -15.12 -8.38
CA ARG A 320 3.78 -15.92 -8.61
C ARG A 320 4.24 -15.83 -10.06
N ALA A 321 5.47 -16.21 -10.34
CA ALA A 321 5.88 -16.52 -11.71
C ALA A 321 6.12 -18.03 -11.86
N ILE A 322 5.85 -18.57 -13.04
CA ILE A 322 6.11 -19.96 -13.41
C ILE A 322 7.08 -19.95 -14.58
N THR A 323 8.27 -20.51 -14.41
CA THR A 323 9.28 -20.56 -15.48
C THR A 323 8.86 -21.49 -16.62
N PRO A 324 9.48 -21.42 -17.82
CA PRO A 324 9.21 -22.36 -18.91
C PRO A 324 9.38 -23.83 -18.51
N GLU A 325 10.27 -24.11 -17.54
CA GLU A 325 10.54 -25.44 -17.00
C GLU A 325 9.53 -25.87 -15.90
N GLY A 326 8.56 -25.00 -15.57
CA GLY A 326 7.51 -25.28 -14.58
C GLY A 326 7.86 -24.94 -13.13
N ARG A 327 9.00 -24.28 -12.87
CA ARG A 327 9.38 -23.88 -11.51
C ARG A 327 8.58 -22.65 -11.05
N GLU A 328 8.03 -22.72 -9.83
CA GLU A 328 7.41 -21.56 -9.18
C GLU A 328 8.48 -20.61 -8.62
N ILE A 329 8.35 -19.32 -8.94
CA ILE A 329 9.08 -18.21 -8.34
C ILE A 329 8.07 -17.44 -7.49
N PRO A 330 8.22 -17.42 -6.15
CA PRO A 330 7.27 -16.77 -5.27
C PRO A 330 7.39 -15.25 -5.38
N LEU A 331 6.24 -14.56 -5.45
CA LEU A 331 6.18 -13.10 -5.43
C LEU A 331 5.46 -12.60 -4.18
N VAL A 332 4.12 -12.65 -4.13
CA VAL A 332 3.36 -12.23 -2.94
C VAL A 332 2.16 -13.16 -2.74
N TRP A 333 1.89 -13.50 -1.49
CA TRP A 333 0.71 -14.25 -1.09
C TRP A 333 0.09 -13.58 0.12
N VAL A 334 -1.17 -13.20 0.02
CA VAL A 334 -1.99 -12.61 1.08
C VAL A 334 -3.16 -13.56 1.30
N LYS A 335 -3.14 -14.37 2.38
CA LYS A 335 -4.22 -15.32 2.69
C LYS A 335 -5.42 -14.70 3.41
N ASP A 336 -5.20 -13.58 4.09
CA ASP A 336 -6.21 -12.85 4.85
C ASP A 336 -6.29 -11.41 4.36
N TRP A 337 -6.79 -11.27 3.12
CA TRP A 337 -7.02 -9.97 2.51
C TRP A 337 -7.96 -9.13 3.39
N ASN A 338 -7.62 -7.86 3.56
CA ASN A 338 -8.46 -6.90 4.24
C ASN A 338 -8.48 -5.61 3.43
N PHE A 339 -9.66 -5.23 2.96
CA PHE A 339 -9.87 -4.02 2.16
C PHE A 339 -9.34 -2.74 2.81
N ASN A 340 -9.33 -2.67 4.15
CA ASN A 340 -8.82 -1.50 4.87
C ASN A 340 -7.29 -1.48 4.96
N TRP A 341 -6.59 -2.53 4.52
CA TRP A 341 -5.13 -2.67 4.60
C TRP A 341 -4.55 -3.02 3.24
N GLN A 342 -4.27 -1.97 2.47
CA GLN A 342 -3.68 -2.08 1.14
C GLN A 342 -2.31 -1.42 1.15
N ASP A 343 -1.26 -2.19 0.90
CA ASP A 343 0.12 -1.74 0.97
C ASP A 343 0.92 -2.24 -0.24
N THR A 344 2.05 -1.60 -0.48
CA THR A 344 3.05 -2.01 -1.46
C THR A 344 4.17 -2.77 -0.76
N TYR A 345 4.33 -4.04 -1.11
CA TYR A 345 5.35 -4.92 -0.54
C TYR A 345 6.61 -4.87 -1.39
N MET A 346 7.62 -4.15 -0.90
CA MET A 346 8.93 -4.01 -1.53
C MET A 346 9.79 -5.24 -1.25
N CYS A 347 10.18 -5.99 -2.28
CA CYS A 347 11.01 -7.18 -2.11
C CYS A 347 12.34 -6.79 -1.44
N LYS A 348 12.76 -7.59 -0.46
CA LYS A 348 14.05 -7.40 0.22
C LYS A 348 15.23 -7.61 -0.74
N GLU A 349 15.07 -8.60 -1.62
CA GLU A 349 15.93 -8.84 -2.77
C GLU A 349 15.07 -8.82 -4.02
N GLN A 350 15.55 -8.17 -5.08
CA GLN A 350 14.79 -8.11 -6.33
C GLN A 350 14.70 -9.50 -6.96
N VAL A 351 13.50 -9.90 -7.34
CA VAL A 351 13.25 -11.27 -7.83
C VAL A 351 13.39 -11.30 -9.34
N GLU A 352 14.37 -12.03 -9.86
CA GLU A 352 14.53 -12.22 -11.30
C GLU A 352 13.49 -13.21 -11.85
N VAL A 353 12.78 -12.79 -12.90
CA VAL A 353 11.80 -13.58 -13.63
C VAL A 353 12.30 -13.73 -15.07
N PRO A 354 12.74 -14.93 -15.49
CA PRO A 354 13.28 -15.16 -16.83
C PRO A 354 12.26 -14.91 -17.95
N ALA A 355 12.77 -14.52 -19.13
CA ALA A 355 11.98 -14.46 -20.36
C ALA A 355 11.20 -15.77 -20.59
N GLY A 356 9.97 -15.66 -21.07
CA GLY A 356 9.08 -16.80 -21.31
C GLY A 356 8.39 -17.34 -20.06
N SER A 357 8.71 -16.84 -18.86
CA SER A 357 7.96 -17.17 -17.65
C SER A 357 6.54 -16.60 -17.73
N LYS A 358 5.59 -17.25 -17.06
CA LYS A 358 4.24 -16.73 -16.85
C LYS A 358 4.15 -16.05 -15.50
N PHE A 359 3.74 -14.79 -15.46
CA PHE A 359 3.18 -14.24 -14.22
C PHE A 359 1.76 -14.79 -14.05
N VAL A 360 1.44 -15.24 -12.85
CA VAL A 360 0.17 -15.87 -12.48
C VAL A 360 -0.37 -15.20 -11.22
N MET A 361 -1.62 -14.77 -11.28
CA MET A 361 -2.37 -14.21 -10.17
C MET A 361 -3.67 -15.01 -9.98
N ASP A 362 -3.87 -15.51 -8.78
CA ASP A 362 -5.13 -16.08 -8.33
C ASP A 362 -5.71 -15.17 -7.24
N ALA A 363 -6.96 -14.73 -7.42
CA ALA A 363 -7.68 -13.89 -6.48
C ALA A 363 -8.97 -14.60 -6.05
N TRP A 364 -9.20 -14.75 -4.74
CA TRP A 364 -10.39 -15.41 -4.19
C TRP A 364 -11.31 -14.43 -3.48
N TYR A 365 -12.60 -14.67 -3.62
CA TYR A 365 -13.67 -13.81 -3.13
C TYR A 365 -14.78 -14.62 -2.46
N ASP A 366 -15.47 -14.00 -1.51
CA ASP A 366 -16.62 -14.54 -0.79
C ASP A 366 -17.80 -13.55 -0.87
N ASN A 367 -18.78 -13.87 -1.72
CA ASN A 367 -20.03 -13.14 -1.90
C ASN A 367 -21.20 -13.83 -1.19
N SER A 368 -20.93 -14.59 -0.12
CA SER A 368 -21.96 -15.20 0.71
C SER A 368 -22.52 -14.23 1.75
N ALA A 369 -23.64 -14.64 2.37
CA ALA A 369 -24.25 -13.91 3.48
C ALA A 369 -23.43 -14.03 4.79
N ASP A 370 -22.50 -14.98 4.86
CA ASP A 370 -21.62 -15.19 6.01
C ASP A 370 -20.45 -14.19 6.04
N ASN A 371 -20.15 -13.54 4.91
CA ASN A 371 -19.13 -12.50 4.84
C ASN A 371 -19.64 -11.20 5.48
N PRO A 372 -19.12 -10.78 6.65
CA PRO A 372 -19.59 -9.56 7.32
C PRO A 372 -19.25 -8.28 6.55
N LEU A 373 -18.37 -8.36 5.56
CA LEU A 373 -18.01 -7.24 4.69
C LEU A 373 -18.84 -7.22 3.39
N ASN A 374 -19.79 -8.15 3.19
CA ASN A 374 -20.64 -8.13 2.00
C ASN A 374 -21.43 -6.81 1.97
N PRO A 375 -21.32 -6.00 0.90
CA PRO A 375 -22.00 -4.71 0.82
C PRO A 375 -23.51 -4.83 0.58
N SER A 376 -24.05 -6.05 0.44
CA SER A 376 -25.46 -6.30 0.16
C SER A 376 -26.04 -7.34 1.13
N THR A 377 -27.23 -7.05 1.65
CA THR A 377 -28.03 -8.00 2.43
C THR A 377 -29.47 -8.00 1.90
N PRO A 378 -29.95 -9.08 1.23
CA PRO A 378 -29.21 -10.30 0.88
C PRO A 378 -28.09 -10.05 -0.15
N PRO A 379 -27.11 -10.98 -0.29
CA PRO A 379 -26.07 -10.88 -1.32
C PRO A 379 -26.65 -10.68 -2.72
N LYS A 380 -25.95 -9.90 -3.54
CA LYS A 380 -26.27 -9.65 -4.95
C LYS A 380 -25.08 -10.06 -5.81
N GLU A 381 -25.32 -10.28 -7.10
CA GLU A 381 -24.24 -10.49 -8.05
C GLU A 381 -23.25 -9.31 -7.99
N ALA A 382 -21.96 -9.62 -7.83
CA ALA A 382 -20.90 -8.64 -7.87
C ALA A 382 -20.16 -8.72 -9.21
N VAL A 383 -19.90 -7.58 -9.83
CA VAL A 383 -19.21 -7.47 -11.12
C VAL A 383 -17.98 -6.58 -10.99
N TRP A 384 -17.12 -6.55 -12.01
CA TRP A 384 -16.02 -5.59 -12.05
C TRP A 384 -16.53 -4.15 -12.03
N GLY A 385 -15.94 -3.31 -11.19
CA GLY A 385 -16.22 -1.88 -11.15
C GLY A 385 -15.40 -1.18 -10.08
N GLU A 386 -15.32 0.15 -10.16
CA GLU A 386 -14.51 0.91 -9.20
C GLU A 386 -15.21 1.16 -7.88
N GLN A 387 -16.55 1.22 -7.85
CA GLN A 387 -17.26 1.42 -6.59
C GLN A 387 -16.85 0.38 -5.56
N THR A 388 -16.80 0.79 -4.30
CA THR A 388 -16.44 -0.10 -3.18
C THR A 388 -17.38 -1.31 -3.07
N THR A 389 -18.61 -1.17 -3.60
CA THR A 389 -19.64 -2.23 -3.67
C THR A 389 -19.55 -3.12 -4.91
N ASN A 390 -18.67 -2.80 -5.87
CA ASN A 390 -18.26 -3.69 -6.96
C ASN A 390 -16.97 -4.43 -6.57
N GLU A 391 -16.38 -5.19 -7.49
CA GLU A 391 -15.12 -5.88 -7.25
C GLU A 391 -13.99 -5.53 -8.23
N MET A 392 -12.77 -5.78 -7.78
CA MET A 392 -11.55 -5.65 -8.57
C MET A 392 -10.62 -6.86 -8.39
N CYS A 393 -9.84 -7.15 -9.43
CA CYS A 393 -8.81 -8.17 -9.46
C CYS A 393 -7.55 -7.53 -10.03
N LEU A 394 -6.73 -6.94 -9.16
CA LEU A 394 -5.55 -6.15 -9.54
C LEU A 394 -4.32 -6.55 -8.70
N CYS A 395 -3.17 -6.68 -9.34
CA CYS A 395 -1.89 -6.57 -8.66
C CYS A 395 -0.95 -5.72 -9.51
N PHE A 396 -0.50 -4.60 -8.96
CA PHE A 396 0.53 -3.80 -9.61
C PHE A 396 1.90 -4.36 -9.28
N ILE A 397 2.67 -4.75 -10.30
CA ILE A 397 4.04 -5.26 -10.14
C ILE A 397 5.01 -4.17 -10.57
N SER A 398 5.84 -3.69 -9.64
CA SER A 398 6.95 -2.81 -9.97
C SER A 398 8.11 -3.64 -10.52
N ILE A 399 8.56 -3.35 -11.74
CA ILE A 399 9.60 -4.11 -12.44
C ILE A 399 10.73 -3.22 -12.93
N ILE A 400 11.90 -3.82 -13.10
CA ILE A 400 13.02 -3.27 -13.86
C ILE A 400 13.22 -4.16 -15.09
N GLY A 401 13.17 -3.53 -16.27
CA GLY A 401 13.52 -4.17 -17.54
C GLY A 401 15.01 -4.03 -17.87
N LYS A 402 15.45 -4.57 -19.01
CA LYS A 402 16.84 -4.42 -19.48
C LYS A 402 17.22 -2.96 -19.73
N ASN A 403 16.24 -2.14 -20.09
CA ASN A 403 16.35 -0.69 -20.29
C ASN A 403 14.94 -0.06 -20.18
N PRO A 404 14.80 1.28 -20.20
CA PRO A 404 13.49 1.91 -20.08
C PRO A 404 12.47 1.56 -21.18
N LYS A 405 12.91 1.24 -22.42
CA LYS A 405 11.99 0.84 -23.50
C LYS A 405 11.36 -0.54 -23.24
N SER A 406 12.15 -1.43 -22.64
CA SER A 406 11.74 -2.78 -22.27
C SER A 406 10.50 -2.79 -21.35
N ILE A 407 10.39 -1.84 -20.41
CA ILE A 407 9.20 -1.71 -19.55
C ILE A 407 7.92 -1.46 -20.36
N ALA A 408 7.98 -0.56 -21.35
CA ALA A 408 6.82 -0.24 -22.18
C ALA A 408 6.42 -1.44 -23.05
N GLU A 409 7.40 -2.17 -23.58
CA GLU A 409 7.20 -3.39 -24.37
C GLU A 409 6.56 -4.51 -23.54
N VAL A 410 7.08 -4.78 -22.34
CA VAL A 410 6.50 -5.75 -21.39
C VAL A 410 5.06 -5.36 -21.02
N ARG A 411 4.81 -4.08 -20.72
CA ARG A 411 3.45 -3.60 -20.39
C ARG A 411 2.48 -3.79 -21.56
N MET A 412 2.91 -3.48 -22.78
CA MET A 412 2.08 -3.68 -23.97
C MET A 412 1.85 -5.18 -24.27
N ALA A 413 2.86 -6.02 -24.08
CA ALA A 413 2.74 -7.47 -24.23
C ALA A 413 1.76 -8.07 -23.20
N ALA A 414 1.84 -7.63 -21.93
CA ALA A 414 0.91 -8.05 -20.89
C ALA A 414 -0.52 -7.59 -21.22
N LEU A 415 -0.70 -6.32 -21.59
CA LEU A 415 -2.02 -5.78 -21.92
C LEU A 415 -2.70 -6.57 -23.04
N ARG A 416 -1.97 -6.91 -24.11
CA ARG A 416 -2.50 -7.72 -25.23
C ARG A 416 -2.95 -9.12 -24.82
N GLN A 417 -2.37 -9.70 -23.77
CA GLN A 417 -2.70 -11.03 -23.28
C GLN A 417 -3.84 -11.03 -22.26
N MET A 418 -3.96 -9.95 -21.46
CA MET A 418 -4.94 -9.86 -20.36
C MET A 418 -6.29 -9.27 -20.75
N VAL A 419 -6.37 -8.53 -21.87
CA VAL A 419 -7.64 -7.91 -22.31
C VAL A 419 -8.07 -8.41 -23.67
N THR A 420 -9.39 -8.42 -23.92
CA THR A 420 -9.93 -8.74 -25.24
C THR A 420 -9.51 -7.69 -26.28
N PRO A 421 -9.47 -8.02 -27.59
CA PRO A 421 -9.16 -7.04 -28.63
C PRO A 421 -10.07 -5.80 -28.60
N ALA A 422 -11.36 -5.98 -28.29
CA ALA A 422 -12.32 -4.88 -28.16
C ALA A 422 -12.00 -3.97 -26.97
N MET A 423 -11.62 -4.55 -25.82
CA MET A 423 -11.16 -3.78 -24.66
C MET A 423 -9.84 -3.06 -24.93
N LEU A 424 -8.92 -3.72 -25.63
CA LEU A 424 -7.63 -3.13 -26.01
C LEU A 424 -7.83 -1.90 -26.90
N LEU A 425 -8.72 -1.98 -27.90
CA LEU A 425 -9.09 -0.86 -28.75
C LEU A 425 -9.65 0.31 -27.95
N ARG A 426 -10.56 0.05 -26.99
CA ARG A 426 -11.11 1.09 -26.09
C ARG A 426 -10.01 1.78 -25.29
N ILE A 427 -9.15 1.01 -24.62
CA ILE A 427 -8.01 1.51 -23.84
C ILE A 427 -7.06 2.35 -24.71
N LEU A 428 -6.74 1.89 -25.92
CA LEU A 428 -5.85 2.62 -26.84
C LEU A 428 -6.50 3.89 -27.40
N SER A 429 -7.83 3.90 -27.56
CA SER A 429 -8.58 5.07 -28.01
C SER A 429 -8.88 6.09 -26.91
N GLY A 430 -8.63 5.75 -25.63
CA GLY A 430 -8.96 6.60 -24.49
C GLY A 430 -10.46 6.64 -24.15
N ASN A 431 -11.21 5.61 -24.53
CA ASN A 431 -12.65 5.47 -24.29
C ASN A 431 -12.98 4.37 -23.28
#